data_AF-A0A0G0HLM2-F1
#
_entry.id   AF-A0A0G0HLM2-F1
#
_cell.length_a   1.000
_cell.length_b   1.000
_cell.length_c   1.000
_cell.angle_alpha   90.00
_cell.angle_beta   90.00
_cell.angle_gamma   90.00
#
_symmetry.space_group_name_H-M   'P 1'
#
loop_
_entity.id
_entity.type
_entity.pdbx_description
1 polymer ?
#
loop_
_entity_poly.entity_id
_entity_poly.type
_entity_poly.pdbx_seq_one_letter_code
_entity_poly.pdbx_strand_id
1 'polypeptide(L)'
;MQGTTILIVSAALYLHFAYQHNATELARTMAFGSLVVSQTFLILFTREWEQVKSNHLLLSISTITLLALTLIISLSPLRQVFHLTTLNWQQIGGMVLIPIATMFVIGKIVNRK
;
A
#
# COMPACT_ATOMS: atom_id res chain seq x y z
N MET A 1 -12.32 -8.77 8.72
CA MET A 1 -11.54 -9.47 7.66
C MET A 1 -10.57 -8.54 6.94
N GLN A 2 -10.98 -7.32 6.60
CA GLN A 2 -10.16 -6.32 5.89
C GLN A 2 -8.75 -6.08 6.48
N GLY A 3 -8.65 -5.83 7.79
CA GLY A 3 -7.34 -5.64 8.45
C GLY A 3 -6.43 -6.87 8.38
N THR A 4 -6.99 -8.07 8.49
CA THR A 4 -6.25 -9.34 8.37
C THR A 4 -5.69 -9.50 6.96
N THR A 5 -6.42 -9.10 5.92
CA THR A 5 -5.88 -9.13 4.57
C THR A 5 -4.71 -8.16 4.41
N ILE A 6 -4.83 -6.92 4.89
CA ILE A 6 -3.74 -5.94 4.80
C ILE A 6 -2.48 -6.51 5.46
N LEU A 7 -2.65 -7.16 6.63
CA LEU A 7 -1.57 -7.85 7.32
C LEU A 7 -0.98 -8.96 6.44
N ILE A 8 -1.80 -9.86 5.90
CA ILE A 8 -1.34 -10.98 5.07
C ILE A 8 -0.59 -10.49 3.83
N VAL A 9 -1.10 -9.48 3.14
CA VAL A 9 -0.45 -8.93 1.93
C VAL A 9 0.90 -8.30 2.27
N SER A 10 0.92 -7.47 3.32
CA SER A 10 2.15 -6.79 3.74
C SER A 10 3.19 -7.78 4.27
N ALA A 11 2.74 -8.78 5.04
CA ALA A 11 3.59 -9.86 5.54
C ALA A 11 4.10 -10.76 4.41
N ALA A 12 3.25 -11.11 3.43
CA ALA A 12 3.66 -11.93 2.29
C ALA A 12 4.74 -11.21 1.46
N LEU A 13 4.59 -9.91 1.22
CA LEU A 13 5.61 -9.11 0.54
C LEU A 13 6.90 -9.03 1.38
N TYR A 14 6.79 -8.80 2.69
CA TYR A 14 7.95 -8.83 3.59
C TYR A 14 8.70 -10.16 3.48
N LEU A 15 7.99 -11.29 3.67
CA LEU A 15 8.57 -12.62 3.67
C LEU A 15 9.19 -12.95 2.31
N HIS A 16 8.54 -12.59 1.20
CA HIS A 16 9.06 -12.83 -0.14
C HIS A 16 10.44 -12.16 -0.35
N PHE A 17 10.58 -10.88 0.00
CA PHE A 17 11.86 -10.17 -0.19
C PHE A 17 12.89 -10.48 0.90
N ALA A 18 12.45 -10.72 2.14
CA ALA A 18 13.36 -11.03 3.24
C ALA A 18 14.02 -12.40 3.04
N TYR A 19 13.25 -13.42 2.66
CA TYR A 19 13.76 -14.79 2.54
C TYR A 19 14.29 -15.12 1.14
N GLN A 20 13.61 -14.72 0.06
CA GLN A 20 14.06 -15.11 -1.29
C GLN A 20 15.20 -14.24 -1.81
N HIS A 21 15.26 -12.97 -1.38
CA HIS A 21 16.25 -12.01 -1.88
C HIS A 21 17.30 -11.64 -0.83
N ASN A 22 17.21 -12.17 0.40
CA ASN A 22 18.08 -11.84 1.54
C ASN A 22 18.24 -10.32 1.76
N ALA A 23 17.21 -9.53 1.42
CA ALA A 23 17.25 -8.08 1.41
C ALA A 23 16.23 -7.52 2.40
N THR A 24 16.61 -7.46 3.68
CA THR A 24 15.72 -7.07 4.78
C THR A 24 15.23 -5.61 4.66
N GLU A 25 16.07 -4.69 4.19
CA GLU A 25 15.67 -3.29 3.99
C GLU A 25 14.65 -3.13 2.87
N LEU A 26 14.84 -3.89 1.78
CA LEU A 26 13.89 -3.96 0.67
C LEU A 26 12.55 -4.53 1.14
N ALA A 27 12.59 -5.62 1.91
CA ALA A 27 11.41 -6.23 2.49
C ALA A 27 10.62 -5.26 3.38
N ARG A 28 11.29 -4.50 4.25
CA ARG A 28 10.67 -3.45 5.07
C ARG A 28 10.02 -2.38 4.20
N THR A 29 10.71 -1.94 3.16
CA THR A 29 10.21 -0.90 2.24
C THR A 29 8.97 -1.36 1.48
N MET A 30 9.01 -2.58 0.94
CA MET A 30 7.89 -3.18 0.22
C MET A 30 6.68 -3.37 1.14
N ALA A 31 6.89 -3.88 2.35
CA ALA A 31 5.83 -4.11 3.33
C ALA A 31 5.21 -2.82 3.84
N PHE A 32 6.03 -1.81 4.17
CA PHE A 32 5.55 -0.50 4.60
C PHE A 32 4.74 0.17 3.50
N GLY A 33 5.29 0.26 2.29
CA GLY A 33 4.58 0.89 1.17
C GLY A 33 3.31 0.14 0.81
N SER A 34 3.33 -1.20 0.79
CA SER A 34 2.13 -1.99 0.53
C SER A 34 1.06 -1.81 1.60
N LEU A 35 1.45 -1.65 2.87
CA LEU A 35 0.51 -1.40 3.97
C LEU A 35 -0.18 -0.06 3.77
N VAL A 36 0.59 1.00 3.52
CA VAL A 36 0.05 2.35 3.28
C VAL A 36 -0.89 2.35 2.08
N VAL A 37 -0.47 1.80 0.95
CA VAL A 37 -1.29 1.66 -0.26
C VAL A 37 -2.57 0.88 0.05
N SER A 38 -2.45 -0.27 0.71
CA SER A 38 -3.62 -1.10 1.04
C SER A 38 -4.63 -0.33 1.88
N GLN A 39 -4.18 0.40 2.90
CA GLN A 39 -5.06 1.20 3.76
C GLN A 39 -5.72 2.33 2.98
N THR A 40 -4.98 3.05 2.14
CA THR A 40 -5.55 4.14 1.32
C THR A 40 -6.63 3.63 0.37
N PHE A 41 -6.35 2.56 -0.39
CA PHE A 41 -7.32 2.01 -1.33
C PHE A 41 -8.49 1.32 -0.65
N LEU A 42 -8.28 0.71 0.52
CA LEU A 42 -9.37 0.13 1.29
C LEU A 42 -10.38 1.21 1.71
N ILE A 43 -9.92 2.35 2.21
CA ILE A 43 -10.79 3.48 2.57
C ILE A 43 -11.59 3.96 1.35
N LEU A 44 -10.97 4.00 0.17
CA LEU A 44 -11.62 4.44 -1.07
C LEU A 44 -12.63 3.41 -1.61
N PHE A 45 -12.30 2.12 -1.59
CA PHE A 45 -13.13 1.06 -2.18
C PHE A 45 -14.25 0.55 -1.28
N THR A 46 -14.15 0.77 0.03
CA THR A 46 -15.19 0.34 0.99
C THR A 46 -16.37 1.31 1.05
N ARG A 47 -16.23 2.52 0.50
CA ARG A 47 -17.29 3.51 0.45
C ARG A 47 -18.00 3.48 -0.90
N GLU A 48 -19.26 3.88 -0.91
CA GLU A 48 -20.00 4.05 -2.16
C GLU A 48 -19.32 5.12 -3.02
N TRP A 49 -19.27 4.89 -4.33
CA TRP A 49 -18.55 5.75 -5.26
C TRP A 49 -19.04 7.21 -5.22
N GLU A 50 -20.34 7.42 -5.03
CA GLU A 50 -20.92 8.76 -4.88
C GLU A 50 -20.47 9.46 -3.58
N GLN A 51 -20.27 8.71 -2.50
CA GLN A 51 -19.72 9.23 -1.25
C GLN A 51 -18.23 9.58 -1.37
N VAL A 52 -17.46 8.81 -2.15
CA VAL A 52 -16.04 9.08 -2.39
C VAL A 52 -15.88 10.38 -3.18
N LYS A 53 -16.64 10.56 -4.26
CA LYS A 53 -16.59 11.76 -5.10
C LYS A 53 -16.99 13.04 -4.37
N SER A 54 -18.05 12.97 -3.56
CA SER A 54 -18.58 14.12 -2.84
C SER A 54 -17.74 14.49 -1.60
N ASN A 55 -16.96 13.55 -1.06
CA ASN A 55 -16.13 13.78 0.11
C ASN A 55 -14.71 14.25 -0.26
N HIS A 56 -14.58 15.55 -0.55
CA HIS A 56 -13.30 16.17 -0.88
C HIS A 56 -12.23 16.02 0.21
N LEU A 57 -12.63 16.00 1.49
CA LEU A 57 -11.70 15.80 2.60
C LEU A 57 -11.03 14.42 2.51
N LEU A 58 -11.83 13.37 2.30
CA LEU A 58 -11.33 12.00 2.17
C LEU A 58 -10.39 11.86 0.97
N LEU A 59 -10.79 12.37 -0.19
CA LEU A 59 -9.94 12.36 -1.38
C LEU A 59 -8.63 13.12 -1.17
N SER A 60 -8.68 14.26 -0.48
CA SER A 60 -7.48 15.06 -0.17
C SER A 60 -6.53 14.30 0.75
N ILE A 61 -7.04 13.70 1.83
CA ILE A 61 -6.23 12.90 2.75
C ILE A 61 -5.60 11.72 2.01
N SER A 62 -6.38 10.96 1.25
CA SER A 62 -5.86 9.83 0.47
C SER A 62 -4.79 10.26 -0.53
N THR A 63 -5.00 11.37 -1.23
CA THR A 63 -4.03 11.91 -2.19
C THR A 63 -2.75 12.36 -1.50
N ILE A 64 -2.86 13.10 -0.39
CA ILE A 64 -1.71 13.54 0.41
C ILE A 64 -0.93 12.35 0.95
N THR A 65 -1.60 11.29 1.41
CA THR A 65 -0.93 10.08 1.89
C THR A 65 -0.12 9.40 0.78
N LEU A 66 -0.68 9.26 -0.44
CA LEU A 66 0.04 8.65 -1.57
C LEU A 66 1.19 9.53 -2.06
N LEU A 67 1.02 10.85 -2.06
CA LEU A 67 2.09 11.80 -2.37
C LEU A 67 3.21 11.73 -1.33
N ALA A 68 2.86 11.69 -0.04
CA ALA A 68 3.82 11.54 1.05
C ALA A 68 4.61 10.23 0.92
N LEU A 69 3.94 9.10 0.62
CA LEU A 69 4.62 7.83 0.35
C LEU A 69 5.59 7.94 -0.83
N THR A 70 5.15 8.59 -1.92
CA THR A 70 5.98 8.82 -3.11
C THR A 70 7.22 9.66 -2.77
N LEU A 71 7.05 10.72 -1.98
CA LEU A 71 8.15 11.56 -1.52
C LEU A 71 9.10 10.80 -0.60
N ILE A 72 8.58 10.03 0.35
CA ILE A 72 9.37 9.20 1.27
C ILE A 72 10.24 8.21 0.49
N ILE A 73 9.70 7.55 -0.54
CA ILE A 73 10.44 6.58 -1.35
C ILE A 73 11.42 7.28 -2.32
N SER A 74 11.10 8.49 -2.81
CA SER A 74 11.92 9.16 -3.83
C SER A 74 13.08 9.97 -3.25
N LEU A 75 12.86 10.65 -2.13
CA LEU A 75 13.86 11.54 -1.52
C LEU A 75 14.77 10.79 -0.56
N SER A 76 16.08 10.82 -0.83
CA SER A 76 17.09 10.14 -0.01
C SER A 76 17.05 10.50 1.49
N PRO A 77 16.90 11.79 1.88
CA PRO A 77 16.86 12.15 3.30
C PRO A 77 15.67 11.50 4.03
N LEU A 78 14.50 11.44 3.38
CA LEU A 78 13.31 10.83 3.98
C LEU A 78 13.47 9.31 4.09
N ARG A 79 13.99 8.64 3.05
CA ARG A 79 14.29 7.20 3.11
C ARG A 79 15.17 6.83 4.30
N GLN A 80 16.22 7.62 4.56
CA GLN A 80 17.15 7.37 5.67
C GLN A 80 16.48 7.47 7.04
N VAL A 81 15.61 8.48 7.23
CA VAL A 81 14.83 8.63 8.48
C VAL A 81 13.93 7.43 8.75
N PHE A 82 13.33 6.85 7.70
CA PHE A 82 12.45 5.69 7.81
C PHE A 82 13.16 4.34 7.66
N HIS A 83 14.50 4.31 7.53
CA HIS A 83 15.29 3.10 7.26
C HIS A 83 14.81 2.29 6.04
N LEU A 84 14.45 3.01 4.97
CA LEU A 84 13.95 2.46 3.71
C LEU A 84 15.02 2.51 2.61
N THR A 85 14.86 1.67 1.60
CA THR A 85 15.76 1.57 0.45
C THR A 85 15.11 2.07 -0.85
N THR A 86 15.90 2.22 -1.90
CA THR A 86 15.41 2.59 -3.23
C THR A 86 14.66 1.42 -3.86
N LEU A 87 13.54 1.71 -4.51
CA LEU A 87 12.79 0.73 -5.28
C LEU A 87 13.02 0.93 -6.77
N ASN A 88 13.17 -0.17 -7.51
CA ASN A 88 13.09 -0.13 -8.97
C ASN A 88 11.62 -0.09 -9.43
N TRP A 89 11.39 0.18 -10.72
CA TRP A 89 10.04 0.31 -11.27
C TRP A 89 9.17 -0.95 -11.11
N GLN A 90 9.77 -2.14 -11.17
CA GLN A 90 9.04 -3.41 -10.99
C GLN A 90 8.57 -3.56 -9.54
N GLN A 91 9.42 -3.20 -8.57
CA GLN A 91 9.11 -3.22 -7.14
C GLN A 91 8.04 -2.19 -6.80
N ILE A 92 8.12 -0.97 -7.35
CA ILE A 92 7.06 0.04 -7.20
C ILE A 92 5.74 -0.50 -7.76
N GLY A 93 5.77 -1.09 -8.96
CA GLY A 93 4.60 -1.71 -9.56
C GLY A 93 4.00 -2.81 -8.68
N GLY A 94 4.82 -3.72 -8.16
CA GLY A 94 4.38 -4.79 -7.26
C GLY A 94 3.80 -4.27 -5.94
N MET A 95 4.45 -3.27 -5.34
CA MET A 95 4.02 -2.62 -4.10
C MET A 95 2.65 -1.97 -4.23
N VAL A 96 2.29 -1.48 -5.42
CA VAL A 96 1.00 -0.82 -5.66
C VAL A 96 -0.06 -1.80 -6.16
N LEU A 97 0.26 -2.59 -7.19
CA LEU A 97 -0.71 -3.43 -7.89
C LEU A 97 -1.17 -4.63 -7.06
N ILE A 98 -0.30 -5.25 -6.26
CA ILE A 98 -0.67 -6.42 -5.44
C ILE A 98 -1.70 -6.03 -4.37
N PRO A 99 -1.49 -4.97 -3.56
CA PRO A 99 -2.53 -4.42 -2.69
C PRO A 99 -3.84 -4.06 -3.40
N ILE A 100 -3.78 -3.37 -4.54
CA ILE A 100 -5.00 -2.97 -5.25
C ILE A 100 -5.79 -4.20 -5.71
N ALA A 101 -5.11 -5.17 -6.33
CA ALA A 101 -5.74 -6.39 -6.83
C ALA A 101 -6.39 -7.19 -5.69
N THR A 102 -5.67 -7.36 -4.58
CA THR A 102 -6.20 -8.09 -3.41
C THR A 102 -7.38 -7.37 -2.77
N MET A 103 -7.31 -6.05 -2.59
CA MET A 103 -8.41 -5.25 -2.05
C MET A 103 -9.62 -5.23 -2.98
N PHE A 104 -9.43 -5.19 -4.29
CA PHE A 104 -10.53 -5.26 -5.26
C PHE A 104 -11.27 -6.61 -5.18
N VAL A 105 -10.54 -7.72 -5.12
CA VAL A 105 -11.12 -9.06 -4.97
C VAL A 105 -11.93 -9.15 -3.67
N ILE A 106 -11.39 -8.64 -2.57
CA ILE A 106 -12.07 -8.68 -1.27
C ILE A 106 -13.25 -7.73 -1.21
N GLY A 107 -13.15 -6.53 -1.76
CA GLY A 107 -14.27 -5.60 -1.87
C GLY A 107 -15.46 -6.23 -2.60
N LYS A 108 -15.22 -6.96 -3.69
CA LYS A 108 -16.27 -7.73 -4.38
C LYS A 108 -16.85 -8.87 -3.55
N ILE A 109 -16.04 -9.57 -2.75
CA ILE A 109 -16.52 -10.66 -1.89
C ILE A 109 -17.39 -10.10 -0.75
N VAL A 110 -16.98 -8.97 -0.16
CA VAL A 110 -17.68 -8.35 0.97
C VAL A 110 -19.02 -7.74 0.55
N ASN A 111 -19.07 -7.02 -0.59
CA ASN A 111 -20.30 -6.38 -1.07
C ASN A 111 -21.36 -7.37 -1.64
N ARG A 112 -21.08 -8.67 -1.68
CA ARG A 112 -22.04 -9.70 -2.09
C ARG A 112 -22.89 -10.24 -0.93
N LYS A 113 -22.65 -9.76 0.29
CA LYS A 113 -23.50 -10.03 1.46
C LYS A 113 -24.38 -8.82 1.72
#